data_AF-A0A218UNU1-F1
#
_entry.id   AF-A0A218UNU1-F1
#
_cell.length_a   1.000
_cell.length_b   1.000
_cell.length_c   1.000
_cell.angle_alpha   90.00
_cell.angle_beta   90.00
_cell.angle_gamma   90.00
#
_symmetry.space_group_name_H-M   'P 1'
#
loop_
_entity.id
_entity.type
_entity.pdbx_description
1 polymer ?
#
loop_
_entity_poly.entity_id
_entity_poly.type
_entity_poly.pdbx_seq_one_letter_code
_entity_poly.pdbx_strand_id
1 'polypeptide(L)'
;MSSFEEAETEETVTCLHLTFYHPGQGEKMMFRCLDFCRRQQVRADDTAKFGRDSSLCRYSLMDTRVSRIQFSLQFYRKLHTSEYGFEVKNLSKKTKLTVNQTELGYLNKIELPLKCIICFGDYQILAEIQEGEAVDYFEIHLHLAEAPILQERCLPSLQ
;
A
#
# COMPACT_ATOMS: atom_id res chain seq x y z
N MET A 1 48.51 -12.64 -4.69
CA MET A 1 47.92 -11.41 -4.10
C MET A 1 47.16 -10.73 -5.22
N SER A 2 45.88 -10.40 -5.19
CA SER A 2 44.78 -10.46 -4.22
C SER A 2 43.56 -10.81 -5.06
N SER A 3 42.75 -11.81 -4.68
CA SER A 3 41.42 -11.97 -5.27
C SER A 3 40.62 -10.71 -4.89
N PHE A 4 40.13 -9.99 -5.89
CA PHE A 4 39.10 -9.01 -5.66
C PHE A 4 37.84 -9.81 -5.28
N GLU A 5 37.55 -9.86 -3.99
CA GLU A 5 36.20 -10.21 -3.53
C GLU A 5 35.31 -9.08 -4.02
N GLU A 6 34.54 -9.34 -5.09
CA GLU A 6 33.41 -8.50 -5.46
C GLU A 6 32.47 -8.51 -4.26
N ALA A 7 32.49 -7.44 -3.47
CA ALA A 7 31.50 -7.21 -2.45
C ALA A 7 30.14 -7.21 -3.16
N GLU A 8 29.33 -8.23 -2.92
CA GLU A 8 27.94 -8.28 -3.37
C GLU A 8 27.26 -7.00 -2.87
N THR A 9 27.07 -6.03 -3.75
CA THR A 9 26.27 -4.85 -3.45
C THR A 9 24.84 -5.33 -3.31
N GLU A 10 24.33 -5.32 -2.08
CA GLU A 10 22.95 -5.69 -1.78
C GLU A 10 22.02 -4.76 -2.58
N GLU A 11 21.29 -5.34 -3.54
CA GLU A 11 20.39 -4.61 -4.42
C GLU A 11 19.30 -3.92 -3.59
N THR A 12 19.06 -2.63 -3.84
CA THR A 12 18.00 -1.92 -3.12
C THR A 12 16.63 -2.41 -3.58
N VAL A 13 15.67 -2.52 -2.66
CA VAL A 13 14.35 -3.09 -2.96
C VAL A 13 13.29 -1.99 -2.95
N THR A 14 12.43 -1.95 -3.97
CA THR A 14 11.28 -1.04 -3.97
C THR A 14 10.33 -1.40 -2.82
N CYS A 15 10.01 -0.44 -1.95
CA CYS A 15 9.17 -0.66 -0.78
C CYS A 15 7.96 0.29 -0.79
N LEU A 16 6.76 -0.26 -0.65
CA LEU A 16 5.53 0.48 -0.47
C LEU A 16 5.19 0.57 1.02
N HIS A 17 5.35 1.76 1.58
CA HIS A 17 4.94 2.09 2.94
C HIS A 17 3.46 2.43 2.94
N LEU A 18 2.69 1.74 3.77
CA LEU A 18 1.24 1.95 3.94
C LEU A 18 0.93 2.28 5.39
N THR A 19 0.62 3.54 5.69
CA THR A 19 0.24 3.99 7.03
C THR A 19 -1.28 4.04 7.14
N PHE A 20 -1.85 3.17 7.97
CA PHE A 20 -3.28 3.01 8.16
C PHE A 20 -3.79 3.91 9.27
N TYR A 21 -4.98 4.46 9.07
CA TYR A 21 -5.79 5.09 10.09
C TYR A 21 -7.25 4.67 9.94
N HIS A 22 -7.93 4.46 11.07
CA HIS A 22 -9.38 4.34 11.14
C HIS A 22 -9.89 4.93 12.46
N PRO A 23 -11.01 5.68 12.51
CA PRO A 23 -11.52 6.28 13.75
C PRO A 23 -11.75 5.28 14.89
N GLY A 24 -12.21 4.07 14.56
CA GLY A 24 -12.40 2.97 15.51
C GLY A 24 -11.14 2.17 15.85
N GLN A 25 -9.95 2.56 15.40
CA GLN A 25 -8.72 1.75 15.57
C GLN A 25 -8.24 1.59 17.01
N GLY A 26 -8.82 2.32 17.98
CA GLY A 26 -8.45 2.22 19.40
C GLY A 26 -8.62 0.80 19.96
N GLU A 27 -9.62 0.05 19.49
CA GLU A 27 -9.82 -1.35 19.84
C GLU A 27 -8.95 -2.32 19.00
N LYS A 28 -8.28 -1.79 17.95
CA LYS A 28 -7.40 -2.48 16.97
C LYS A 28 -7.97 -3.72 16.29
N MET A 29 -9.24 -4.07 16.53
CA MET A 29 -9.83 -5.32 16.06
C MET A 29 -9.81 -5.47 14.53
N MET A 30 -10.03 -4.38 13.80
CA MET A 30 -10.04 -4.39 12.32
C MET A 30 -8.66 -4.67 11.71
N PHE A 31 -7.59 -4.34 12.43
CA PHE A 31 -6.21 -4.47 11.94
C PHE A 31 -5.48 -5.68 12.51
N ARG A 32 -6.14 -6.51 13.34
CA ARG A 32 -5.51 -7.63 14.04
C ARG A 32 -4.84 -8.68 13.14
N CYS A 33 -5.23 -8.75 11.87
CA CYS A 33 -4.67 -9.67 10.88
C CYS A 33 -3.57 -9.03 10.01
N LEU A 34 -3.27 -7.76 10.22
CA LEU A 34 -2.16 -7.06 9.56
C LEU A 34 -0.90 -7.19 10.41
N ASP A 35 0.23 -7.34 9.74
CA ASP A 35 1.54 -7.44 10.36
C ASP A 35 2.28 -6.11 10.22
N PHE A 36 2.34 -5.36 11.31
CA PHE A 36 2.99 -4.05 11.39
C PHE A 36 4.44 -4.14 11.88
N CYS A 37 4.94 -5.34 12.20
CA CYS A 37 6.24 -5.51 12.86
C CYS A 37 7.39 -5.74 11.88
N ARG A 38 7.10 -6.03 10.60
CA ARG A 38 8.12 -6.33 9.60
C ARG A 38 7.72 -5.88 8.21
N ARG A 39 8.74 -5.75 7.36
CA ARG A 39 8.55 -5.65 5.92
C ARG A 39 8.17 -7.02 5.36
N GLN A 40 7.29 -7.00 4.37
CA GLN A 40 6.77 -8.21 3.75
C GLN A 40 7.16 -8.23 2.29
N GLN A 41 7.97 -9.21 1.90
CA GLN A 41 8.33 -9.43 0.51
C GLN A 41 7.13 -9.99 -0.28
N VAL A 42 6.89 -9.44 -1.46
CA VAL A 42 5.84 -9.82 -2.40
C VAL A 42 6.48 -9.97 -3.78
N ARG A 43 6.17 -11.06 -4.49
CA ARG A 43 6.70 -11.26 -5.84
C ARG A 43 6.18 -10.18 -6.79
N ALA A 44 7.00 -9.77 -7.76
CA ALA A 44 6.63 -8.72 -8.71
C ALA A 44 5.42 -9.10 -9.58
N ASP A 45 5.21 -10.39 -9.83
CA ASP A 45 4.07 -10.93 -10.59
C ASP A 45 2.80 -11.13 -9.73
N ASP A 46 2.91 -11.00 -8.40
CA ASP A 46 1.78 -11.12 -7.49
C ASP A 46 0.99 -9.82 -7.34
N THR A 47 -0.26 -9.96 -6.92
CA THR A 47 -1.15 -8.83 -6.60
C THR A 47 -1.42 -8.78 -5.11
N ALA A 48 -1.06 -7.67 -4.46
CA ALA A 48 -1.37 -7.44 -3.05
C ALA A 48 -2.85 -7.04 -2.90
N LYS A 49 -3.67 -7.95 -2.33
CA LYS A 49 -5.12 -7.77 -2.17
C LYS A 49 -5.49 -7.42 -0.73
N PHE A 50 -6.34 -6.41 -0.59
CA PHE A 50 -6.87 -5.91 0.68
C PHE A 50 -8.38 -6.10 0.72
N GLY A 51 -8.91 -6.57 1.84
CA GLY A 51 -10.34 -6.88 1.99
C GLY A 51 -10.60 -7.70 3.24
N ARG A 52 -11.85 -8.07 3.50
CA ARG A 52 -12.19 -8.84 4.74
C ARG A 52 -12.07 -10.35 4.63
N ASP A 53 -11.87 -10.89 3.42
CA ASP A 53 -11.81 -12.33 3.19
C ASP A 53 -10.37 -12.82 3.24
N SER A 54 -9.97 -13.41 4.38
CA SER A 54 -8.59 -13.87 4.61
C SER A 54 -8.16 -15.02 3.69
N SER A 55 -9.09 -15.70 3.02
CA SER A 55 -8.75 -16.72 2.02
C SER A 55 -8.34 -16.11 0.68
N LEU A 56 -8.73 -14.86 0.42
CA LEU A 56 -8.50 -14.16 -0.85
C LEU A 56 -7.50 -12.99 -0.71
N CYS A 57 -7.37 -12.44 0.49
CA CYS A 57 -6.59 -11.24 0.78
C CYS A 57 -5.44 -11.56 1.75
N ARG A 58 -4.21 -11.33 1.28
CA ARG A 58 -3.00 -11.34 2.15
C ARG A 58 -3.10 -10.28 3.25
N TYR A 59 -3.76 -9.16 2.96
CA TYR A 59 -3.98 -8.04 3.88
C TYR A 59 -5.44 -8.00 4.31
N SER A 60 -5.78 -8.83 5.30
CA SER A 60 -7.16 -8.98 5.77
C SER A 60 -7.56 -7.90 6.77
N LEU A 61 -8.68 -7.22 6.52
CA LEU A 61 -9.29 -6.23 7.39
C LEU A 61 -10.52 -6.83 8.07
N MET A 62 -10.48 -6.98 9.40
CA MET A 62 -11.54 -7.62 10.18
C MET A 62 -12.71 -6.67 10.46
N ASP A 63 -13.35 -6.20 9.39
CA ASP A 63 -14.51 -5.32 9.41
C ASP A 63 -15.56 -5.81 8.40
N THR A 64 -16.77 -6.05 8.87
CA THR A 64 -17.89 -6.57 8.05
C THR A 64 -18.38 -5.57 7.01
N ARG A 65 -18.07 -4.28 7.18
CA ARG A 65 -18.38 -3.20 6.23
C ARG A 65 -17.45 -3.22 5.01
N VAL A 66 -16.27 -3.84 5.12
CA VAL A 66 -15.30 -3.98 4.03
C VAL A 66 -15.74 -5.07 3.06
N SER A 67 -15.53 -4.88 1.76
CA SER A 67 -15.81 -5.92 0.77
C SER A 67 -14.88 -7.13 0.93
N ARG A 68 -15.31 -8.31 0.44
CA ARG A 68 -14.46 -9.53 0.46
C ARG A 68 -13.07 -9.25 -0.11
N ILE A 69 -13.04 -8.57 -1.25
CA ILE A 69 -11.86 -7.89 -1.77
C ILE A 69 -12.27 -6.44 -2.00
N GLN A 70 -11.58 -5.51 -1.35
CA GLN A 70 -11.85 -4.08 -1.39
C GLN A 70 -11.05 -3.42 -2.52
N PHE A 71 -9.74 -3.60 -2.52
CA PHE A 71 -8.86 -3.11 -3.58
C PHE A 71 -7.64 -4.02 -3.73
N SER A 72 -6.90 -3.81 -4.81
CA SER A 72 -5.63 -4.47 -5.06
C SER A 72 -4.55 -3.48 -5.46
N LEU A 73 -3.31 -3.80 -5.11
CA LEU A 73 -2.11 -3.13 -5.57
C LEU A 73 -1.30 -4.08 -6.45
N GLN A 74 -0.91 -3.58 -7.62
CA GLN A 74 -0.10 -4.31 -8.59
C GLN A 74 1.19 -3.54 -8.87
N PHE A 75 2.32 -4.20 -8.70
CA PHE A 75 3.62 -3.68 -9.09
C PHE A 75 3.81 -3.81 -10.60
N TYR A 76 4.44 -2.82 -11.22
CA TYR A 76 4.77 -2.87 -12.64
C TYR A 76 6.00 -2.05 -12.95
N ARG A 77 6.62 -2.36 -14.10
CA ARG A 77 7.69 -1.54 -14.68
C ARG A 77 7.08 -0.55 -15.67
N LYS A 78 7.43 0.73 -15.54
CA LYS A 78 6.97 1.77 -16.46
C LYS A 78 7.57 1.53 -17.85
N LEU A 79 6.79 1.83 -18.89
CA LEU A 79 7.24 1.67 -20.27
C LEU A 79 8.41 2.62 -20.55
N HIS A 80 9.43 2.09 -21.23
CA HIS A 80 10.61 2.85 -21.67
C HIS A 80 11.49 3.44 -20.55
N THR A 81 11.31 3.00 -19.30
CA THR A 81 12.18 3.39 -18.18
C THR A 81 12.69 2.17 -17.39
N SER A 82 13.62 2.42 -16.46
CA SER A 82 14.03 1.47 -15.42
C SER A 82 13.23 1.65 -14.12
N GLU A 83 12.24 2.54 -14.12
CA GLU A 83 11.45 2.86 -12.93
C GLU A 83 10.30 1.87 -12.76
N TYR A 84 9.97 1.64 -11.49
CA TYR A 84 8.82 0.85 -11.10
C TYR A 84 7.71 1.73 -10.53
N GLY A 85 6.49 1.20 -10.56
CA GLY A 85 5.32 1.88 -10.04
C GLY A 85 4.33 0.88 -9.46
N PHE A 86 3.29 1.44 -8.84
CA PHE A 86 2.16 0.68 -8.34
C PHE A 86 0.87 1.19 -8.98
N GLU A 87 0.03 0.26 -9.40
CA GLU A 87 -1.34 0.55 -9.79
C GLU A 87 -2.28 0.09 -8.67
N VAL A 88 -3.23 0.95 -8.30
CA VAL A 88 -4.33 0.56 -7.43
C VAL A 88 -5.60 0.34 -8.25
N LYS A 89 -6.33 -0.73 -7.94
CA LYS A 89 -7.62 -1.05 -8.56
C LYS A 89 -8.69 -1.29 -7.52
N ASN A 90 -9.82 -0.61 -7.65
CA ASN A 90 -10.97 -0.87 -6.80
C ASN A 90 -11.67 -2.17 -7.23
N LEU A 91 -11.87 -3.08 -6.28
CA LEU A 91 -12.52 -4.38 -6.47
C LEU A 91 -13.86 -4.47 -5.72
N SER A 92 -14.23 -3.43 -4.98
CA SER A 92 -15.51 -3.32 -4.29
C SER A 92 -16.61 -2.81 -5.22
N LYS A 93 -17.72 -3.54 -5.27
CA LYS A 93 -18.97 -3.06 -5.91
C LYS A 93 -19.78 -2.14 -5.00
N LYS A 94 -19.50 -2.16 -3.69
CA LYS A 94 -20.30 -1.48 -2.65
C LYS A 94 -19.76 -0.10 -2.32
N THR A 95 -18.44 -0.01 -2.17
CA THR A 95 -17.77 1.18 -1.65
C THR A 95 -16.80 1.67 -2.69
N LYS A 96 -16.87 2.96 -3.01
CA LYS A 96 -15.90 3.60 -3.89
C LYS A 96 -14.56 3.74 -3.16
N LEU A 97 -13.48 3.75 -3.94
CA LEU A 97 -12.12 4.02 -3.46
C LEU A 97 -11.74 5.41 -3.96
N THR A 98 -11.09 6.23 -3.15
CA THR A 98 -10.52 7.49 -3.61
C THR A 98 -9.01 7.46 -3.49
N VAL A 99 -8.31 7.96 -4.51
CA VAL A 99 -6.87 8.19 -4.49
C VAL A 99 -6.65 9.68 -4.61
N ASN A 100 -6.18 10.31 -3.54
CA ASN A 100 -6.25 11.75 -3.33
C ASN A 100 -7.70 12.25 -3.55
N GLN A 101 -7.95 12.97 -4.65
CA GLN A 101 -9.26 13.52 -5.01
C GLN A 101 -9.95 12.71 -6.13
N THR A 102 -9.27 11.71 -6.69
CA THR A 102 -9.78 10.91 -7.80
C THR A 102 -10.59 9.73 -7.27
N GLU A 103 -11.86 9.69 -7.65
CA GLU A 103 -12.77 8.60 -7.28
C GLU A 103 -12.65 7.43 -8.27
N LEU A 104 -12.58 6.21 -7.73
CA LEU A 104 -12.53 4.96 -8.47
C LEU A 104 -13.76 4.12 -8.13
N GLY A 105 -14.62 3.92 -9.13
CA GLY A 105 -15.71 2.95 -9.08
C GLY A 105 -15.22 1.51 -9.22
N TYR A 106 -16.15 0.56 -9.28
CA TYR A 106 -15.82 -0.86 -9.44
C TYR A 106 -14.98 -1.10 -10.71
N LEU A 107 -13.86 -1.81 -10.55
CA LEU A 107 -12.88 -2.13 -11.60
C LEU A 107 -12.12 -0.95 -12.20
N ASN A 108 -12.33 0.28 -11.73
CA ASN A 108 -11.46 1.39 -12.10
C ASN A 108 -10.09 1.24 -11.42
N LYS A 109 -9.06 1.69 -12.12
CA LYS A 109 -7.67 1.60 -11.71
C LYS A 109 -6.90 2.87 -12.05
N ILE A 110 -5.87 3.18 -11.28
CA ILE A 110 -4.98 4.33 -11.52
C ILE A 110 -3.58 4.02 -10.99
N GLU A 111 -2.56 4.61 -11.62
CA GLU A 111 -1.20 4.65 -11.07
C GLU A 111 -1.18 5.44 -9.75
N LEU A 112 -0.43 4.93 -8.78
CA LEU A 112 -0.15 5.63 -7.53
C LEU A 112 1.00 6.63 -7.74
N PRO A 113 0.81 7.91 -7.37
CA PRO A 113 1.93 8.82 -7.18
C PRO A 113 2.88 8.32 -6.08
N LEU A 114 4.13 8.83 -6.07
CA LEU A 114 5.13 8.53 -5.04
C LEU A 114 4.60 8.70 -3.61
N LYS A 115 3.71 9.69 -3.40
CA LYS A 115 2.98 9.90 -2.15
C LYS A 115 1.52 10.24 -2.42
N CYS A 116 0.60 9.46 -1.89
CA CYS A 116 -0.82 9.70 -2.04
C CYS A 116 -1.63 9.19 -0.83
N ILE A 117 -2.87 9.63 -0.72
CA ILE A 117 -3.81 9.08 0.27
C ILE A 117 -4.85 8.23 -0.46
N ILE A 118 -5.08 7.03 0.05
CA ILE A 118 -6.12 6.12 -0.40
C ILE A 118 -7.21 6.06 0.68
N CYS A 119 -8.47 6.32 0.32
CA CYS A 119 -9.60 6.23 1.25
C CYS A 119 -10.72 5.34 0.74
N PHE A 120 -11.42 4.68 1.66
CA PHE A 120 -12.71 4.02 1.41
C PHE A 120 -13.47 3.87 2.73
N GLY A 121 -14.76 4.23 2.76
CA GLY A 121 -15.49 4.31 4.03
C GLY A 121 -14.76 5.22 5.02
N ASP A 122 -14.52 4.72 6.23
CA ASP A 122 -13.79 5.45 7.28
C ASP A 122 -12.27 5.19 7.28
N TYR A 123 -11.77 4.36 6.37
CA TYR A 123 -10.34 4.03 6.27
C TYR A 123 -9.59 5.15 5.54
N GLN A 124 -8.46 5.55 6.11
CA GLN A 124 -7.48 6.43 5.49
C GLN A 124 -6.15 5.68 5.45
N ILE A 125 -5.48 5.72 4.29
CA ILE A 125 -4.20 5.05 4.09
C ILE A 125 -3.26 6.03 3.40
N LEU A 126 -2.15 6.39 4.05
CA LEU A 126 -1.06 7.10 3.37
C LEU A 126 -0.18 6.06 2.69
N ALA A 127 -0.03 6.17 1.37
CA ALA A 127 0.87 5.34 0.58
C ALA A 127 2.09 6.15 0.16
N GLU A 128 3.28 5.63 0.47
CA GLU A 128 4.58 6.23 0.14
C GLU A 128 5.47 5.17 -0.52
N ILE A 129 5.96 5.48 -1.72
CA ILE A 129 6.84 4.61 -2.50
C ILE A 129 8.28 5.02 -2.21
N GLN A 130 9.06 4.08 -1.66
CA GLN A 130 10.51 4.15 -1.65
C GLN A 130 11.02 3.34 -2.84
N GLU A 131 11.73 4.00 -3.76
CA GLU A 131 12.27 3.38 -4.96
C GLU A 131 13.43 2.42 -4.64
N GLY A 132 13.60 1.41 -5.49
CA GLY A 132 14.72 0.46 -5.46
C GLY A 132 14.90 -0.21 -6.82
N GLU A 133 15.91 -1.08 -6.91
CA GLU A 133 16.41 -1.66 -8.15
C GLU A 133 15.86 -3.08 -8.41
N ALA A 134 15.54 -3.83 -7.35
CA ALA A 134 15.07 -5.21 -7.43
C ALA A 134 13.87 -5.41 -8.36
N VAL A 135 13.96 -6.42 -9.22
CA VAL A 135 13.00 -6.65 -10.32
C VAL A 135 11.99 -7.76 -10.03
N ASP A 136 12.40 -8.75 -9.23
CA ASP A 136 11.63 -9.98 -9.01
C ASP A 136 10.64 -9.87 -7.84
N TYR A 137 10.81 -8.86 -7.00
CA TYR A 137 10.01 -8.65 -5.81
C TYR A 137 10.03 -7.19 -5.36
N PHE A 138 9.03 -6.85 -4.54
CA PHE A 138 8.94 -5.59 -3.82
C PHE A 138 8.59 -5.87 -2.36
N GLU A 139 8.70 -4.86 -1.51
CA GLU A 139 8.29 -4.93 -0.11
C GLU A 139 7.01 -4.12 0.14
N ILE A 140 6.19 -4.60 1.07
CA ILE A 140 5.14 -3.80 1.71
C ILE A 140 5.48 -3.65 3.19
N HIS A 141 5.42 -2.42 3.70
CA HIS A 141 5.66 -2.11 5.10
C HIS A 141 4.45 -1.36 5.68
N LEU A 142 3.78 -1.98 6.65
CA LEU A 142 2.56 -1.45 7.24
C LEU A 142 2.87 -0.63 8.49
N HIS A 143 2.24 0.53 8.61
CA HIS A 143 2.32 1.42 9.76
C HIS A 143 0.92 1.75 10.28
N LEU A 144 0.83 2.20 11.54
CA LEU A 144 -0.42 2.68 12.13
C LEU A 144 -0.23 4.14 12.53
N ALA A 145 -1.07 5.03 11.99
CA ALA A 145 -1.09 6.44 12.37
C ALA A 145 -1.82 6.62 13.71
N GLU A 146 -1.35 7.54 14.54
CA GLU A 146 -1.99 7.84 15.84
C GLU A 146 -3.21 8.76 15.69
N ALA A 147 -3.23 9.60 14.65
CA ALA A 147 -4.25 10.60 14.37
C ALA A 147 -4.77 10.51 12.91
N PRO A 148 -5.91 11.15 12.59
CA PRO A 148 -6.41 11.20 11.23
C PRO A 148 -5.41 11.82 10.24
N ILE A 149 -5.03 11.06 9.22
CA ILE A 149 -4.05 11.45 8.19
C ILE A 149 -4.50 12.69 7.43
N LEU A 150 -5.80 12.79 7.11
CA LEU A 150 -6.33 13.94 6.36
C LEU A 150 -6.34 15.24 7.17
N GLN A 151 -6.35 15.19 8.51
CA GLN A 151 -6.31 16.40 9.35
C GLN A 151 -4.91 17.02 9.40
N GLU A 152 -3.85 16.21 9.32
CA GLU A 152 -2.47 16.70 9.29
C GLU A 152 -2.18 17.57 8.06
N ARG A 153 -2.90 17.37 6.95
CA ARG A 153 -2.81 18.23 5.75
C ARG A 153 -3.49 19.60 5.89
N CYS A 154 -4.34 19.79 6.91
CA CYS A 154 -5.00 21.08 7.17
C CYS A 154 -4.17 21.99 8.08
N LEU A 155 -3.03 21.54 8.61
CA LEU A 155 -2.10 22.43 9.29
C LEU A 155 -1.39 23.27 8.23
N PRO A 156 -1.54 24.61 8.23
CA PRO A 156 -0.68 25.44 7.39
C PRO A 156 0.76 25.13 7.79
N SER A 157 1.59 24.81 6.80
CA SER A 157 3.04 24.73 6.99
C SER A 157 3.48 26.05 7.61
N LEU A 158 3.82 26.03 8.89
CA LEU A 158 4.52 27.14 9.53
C LEU A 158 5.89 27.22 8.84
N GLN A 159 5.99 28.15 7.89
CA GLN A 159 7.27 28.62 7.34
C GLN A 159 8.02 29.42 8.41
#